data_AF-A0A3D5ZTK1-F1
#
_entry.id   AF-A0A3D5ZTK1-F1
#
_cell.length_a   1.000
_cell.length_b   1.000
_cell.length_c   1.000
_cell.angle_alpha   90.00
_cell.angle_beta   90.00
_cell.angle_gamma   90.00
#
_symmetry.space_group_name_H-M   'P 1'
#
loop_
_entity.id
_entity.type
_entity.pdbx_description
1 polymer ?
#
loop_
_entity_poly.entity_id
_entity_poly.type
_entity_poly.pdbx_seq_one_letter_code
_entity_poly.pdbx_strand_id
1 'polypeptide(L)'
;MEIIVAKNSGFCPGVKKAVDTAFSYAGKNACVYGELIHNDKVIEELKSKDIETINDLSEANDRTVLIRAHGVGEEFYKKADELNLKIVDLTCPFVIKIHEIVKIYYNKGYKIVILGKPDHPEVAGTNGWCCDTALITDNFDKIAKLPDKNLCIVAQTTFSNEKYEEISKKIKTLSDKKVEIFKTICYTTMVRQEEVKNLAGSVDAVIVIGGAKSSNTRKLYEIAAGYNPNVFLISDSSGLNKEKIKKYRKVGIVLGASTPESQLQEVIQTMENTEVNVTPEVNTTPETATETVEETAAKEVNEAKKYTMDEEMKKLEKKPRQFRIGQVITAKISSATDEGLAVYIPNTKKEIFVDKNELILDYKKEDYADKIDHEIRLMVTKLNPVVLSEKAMVNVLKEEAEIKEIEGGKVFEAEVKEVNKGGLIAKYGSYNVFIPSSQIRIGYVKDLDKYIGKTLRLKAEKVETRRHQIVASQRVILEAEKAEREAIRKEKIEAFFNTIQLGDVVIGTPVRFAEFGAFVSVNGFDCLAHISDLSWTGCTNPADVLELNKEYEFKILKID
;
A
#
# COMPACT_ATOMS: atom_id res chain seq x y z
N MET A 1 -20.69 12.97 -20.62
CA MET A 1 -19.24 13.23 -20.62
C MET A 1 -18.59 12.08 -19.88
N GLU A 2 -17.78 11.31 -20.58
CA GLU A 2 -16.92 10.26 -20.01
C GLU A 2 -15.67 10.93 -19.44
N ILE A 3 -15.34 10.66 -18.17
CA ILE A 3 -14.15 11.19 -17.50
C ILE A 3 -13.15 10.04 -17.31
N ILE A 4 -11.94 10.20 -17.84
CA ILE A 4 -10.84 9.25 -17.64
C ILE A 4 -9.74 9.89 -16.80
N VAL A 5 -9.48 9.32 -15.63
CA VAL A 5 -8.38 9.77 -14.76
C VAL A 5 -7.14 8.90 -15.02
N ALA A 6 -5.98 9.53 -15.20
CA ALA A 6 -4.71 8.81 -15.27
C ALA A 6 -4.42 8.09 -13.93
N LYS A 7 -4.04 6.80 -13.98
CA LYS A 7 -3.86 5.89 -12.86
C LYS A 7 -2.79 6.33 -11.89
N ASN A 8 -1.67 6.88 -12.37
CA ASN A 8 -0.56 7.31 -11.53
C ASN A 8 -0.68 8.77 -11.09
N SER A 9 -1.87 9.37 -11.18
CA SER A 9 -2.08 10.76 -10.81
C SER A 9 -1.90 11.03 -9.31
N GLY A 10 -1.56 12.27 -8.98
CA GLY A 10 -1.55 12.79 -7.61
C GLY A 10 -0.20 12.66 -6.93
N PHE A 11 -0.19 12.65 -5.60
CA PHE A 11 1.05 12.57 -4.81
C PHE A 11 1.92 11.38 -5.21
N CYS A 12 3.18 11.66 -5.56
CA CYS A 12 4.18 10.60 -5.64
C CYS A 12 4.55 10.11 -4.22
N PRO A 13 5.15 8.93 -4.07
CA PRO A 13 5.52 8.41 -2.74
C PRO A 13 6.41 9.35 -1.93
N GLY A 14 7.34 10.06 -2.59
CA GLY A 14 8.20 11.05 -1.94
C GLY A 14 7.43 12.25 -1.41
N VAL A 15 6.54 12.82 -2.22
CA VAL A 15 5.66 13.93 -1.81
C VAL A 15 4.72 13.48 -0.71
N LYS A 16 4.06 12.32 -0.86
CA LYS A 16 3.15 11.78 0.15
C LYS A 16 3.86 11.64 1.51
N LYS A 17 5.05 11.03 1.53
CA LYS A 17 5.86 10.91 2.75
C LYS A 17 6.16 12.28 3.37
N ALA A 18 6.58 13.25 2.57
CA ALA A 18 6.91 14.59 3.06
C ALA A 18 5.68 15.30 3.65
N VAL A 19 4.54 15.26 2.96
CA VAL A 19 3.29 15.87 3.41
C VAL A 19 2.74 15.18 4.67
N ASP A 20 2.63 13.85 4.65
CA ASP A 20 2.13 13.07 5.80
C ASP A 20 3.01 13.30 7.04
N THR A 21 4.34 13.34 6.84
CA THR A 21 5.28 13.61 7.94
C THR A 21 5.12 15.05 8.44
N ALA A 22 5.05 16.05 7.55
CA ALA A 22 4.86 17.44 7.95
C ALA A 22 3.56 17.63 8.74
N PHE A 23 2.44 17.03 8.29
CA PHE A 23 1.18 17.08 9.04
C PHE A 23 1.25 16.41 10.41
N SER A 24 2.10 15.40 10.60
CA SER A 24 2.33 14.79 11.92
C SER A 24 3.00 15.75 12.93
N TYR A 25 3.54 16.89 12.48
CA TYR A 25 4.09 17.96 13.31
C TYR A 25 3.09 19.07 13.65
N ALA A 26 1.80 18.91 13.29
CA ALA A 26 0.76 19.85 13.68
C ALA A 26 0.74 20.02 15.21
N GLY A 27 0.81 21.28 15.67
CA GLY A 27 0.89 21.62 17.10
C GLY A 27 2.20 21.25 17.81
N LYS A 28 3.26 20.87 17.09
CA LYS A 28 4.57 20.48 17.67
C LYS A 28 5.66 21.56 17.57
N ASN A 29 5.28 22.84 17.49
CA ASN A 29 6.20 23.97 17.33
C ASN A 29 7.22 23.75 16.20
N ALA A 30 6.71 23.62 14.97
CA ALA A 30 7.50 23.31 13.79
C ALA A 30 7.28 24.35 12.69
N CYS A 31 8.26 24.50 11.80
CA CYS A 31 8.19 25.34 10.61
C CYS A 31 8.80 24.60 9.42
N VAL A 32 8.42 24.96 8.20
CA VAL A 32 9.01 24.39 6.98
C VAL A 32 9.96 25.40 6.35
N TYR A 33 11.15 24.94 5.95
CA TYR A 33 12.07 25.76 5.18
C TYR A 33 11.72 25.77 3.68
N GLY A 34 11.23 26.92 3.21
CA GLY A 34 10.65 27.11 1.89
C GLY A 34 9.34 26.33 1.67
N GLU A 35 8.80 26.40 0.45
CA GLU A 35 7.61 25.60 0.11
C GLU A 35 7.93 24.09 0.24
N LEU A 36 7.21 23.38 1.12
CA LEU A 36 7.35 21.92 1.33
C LEU A 36 7.30 21.18 -0.01
N ILE A 37 6.30 21.55 -0.81
CA ILE A 37 6.05 21.16 -2.20
C ILE A 37 5.43 22.35 -2.95
N HIS A 38 5.52 22.34 -4.28
CA HIS A 38 4.90 23.38 -5.12
C HIS A 38 3.37 23.18 -5.27
N ASN A 39 2.62 23.38 -4.19
CA ASN A 39 1.15 23.36 -4.17
C ASN A 39 0.58 24.29 -3.09
N ASP A 40 -0.06 25.37 -3.53
CA ASP A 40 -0.54 26.45 -2.65
C ASP A 40 -1.55 25.95 -1.60
N LYS A 41 -2.48 25.05 -1.96
CA LYS A 41 -3.46 24.49 -1.01
C LYS A 41 -2.80 23.70 0.12
N VAL A 42 -1.75 22.95 -0.19
CA VAL A 42 -1.01 22.19 0.84
C VAL A 42 -0.25 23.15 1.76
N ILE A 43 0.30 24.25 1.22
CA ILE A 43 0.94 25.29 2.03
C ILE A 43 -0.09 25.99 2.94
N GLU A 44 -1.27 26.31 2.43
CA GLU A 44 -2.37 26.86 3.23
C GLU A 44 -2.82 25.89 4.33
N GLU A 45 -2.92 24.60 4.02
CA GLU A 45 -3.30 23.58 4.99
C GLU A 45 -2.23 23.43 6.10
N LEU A 46 -0.95 23.46 5.77
CA LEU A 46 0.14 23.48 6.75
C LEU A 46 0.03 24.70 7.68
N LYS A 47 -0.20 25.89 7.11
CA LYS A 47 -0.40 27.12 7.87
C LYS A 47 -1.61 27.03 8.81
N SER A 48 -2.71 26.41 8.37
CA SER A 48 -3.89 26.19 9.22
C SER A 48 -3.62 25.26 10.41
N LYS A 49 -2.54 24.46 10.34
CA LYS A 49 -2.07 23.55 11.38
C LYS A 49 -0.91 24.12 12.20
N ASP A 50 -0.69 25.43 12.14
CA ASP A 50 0.38 26.15 12.85
C ASP A 50 1.80 25.73 12.41
N ILE A 51 1.95 25.36 11.13
CA ILE A 51 3.24 25.06 10.51
C ILE A 51 3.50 26.11 9.43
N GLU A 52 4.25 27.14 9.80
CA GLU A 52 4.57 28.25 8.90
C GLU A 52 5.76 27.94 7.99
N THR A 53 5.80 28.59 6.82
CA THR A 53 6.96 28.57 5.93
C THR A 53 7.92 29.70 6.29
N ILE A 54 9.19 29.36 6.50
CA ILE A 54 10.30 30.30 6.71
C ILE A 54 11.23 30.29 5.49
N ASN A 55 11.92 31.40 5.21
CA ASN A 55 12.89 31.48 4.10
C ASN A 55 14.33 31.65 4.58
N ASP A 56 14.51 32.08 5.83
CA ASP A 56 15.80 32.13 6.53
C ASP A 56 15.79 31.27 7.78
N LEU A 57 16.91 30.60 8.08
CA LEU A 57 17.04 29.73 9.26
C LEU A 57 16.98 30.51 10.58
N SER A 58 17.34 31.80 10.59
CA SER A 58 17.22 32.67 11.76
C SER A 58 15.76 32.90 12.17
N GLU A 59 14.80 32.75 11.25
CA GLU A 59 13.37 32.84 11.58
C GLU A 59 12.89 31.62 12.38
N ALA A 60 13.62 30.51 12.38
CA ALA A 60 13.20 29.28 13.05
C ALA A 60 13.05 29.47 14.57
N ASN A 61 13.91 30.28 15.19
CA ASN A 61 14.03 30.39 16.66
C ASN A 61 14.16 28.97 17.27
N ASP A 62 13.34 28.62 18.28
CA ASP A 62 13.35 27.29 18.92
C ASP A 62 12.51 26.23 18.18
N ARG A 63 11.99 26.54 16.99
CA ARG A 63 11.12 25.63 16.22
C ARG A 63 11.90 24.50 15.59
N THR A 64 11.24 23.35 15.44
CA THR A 64 11.76 22.26 14.60
C THR A 64 11.64 22.65 13.13
N VAL A 65 12.74 22.61 12.38
CA VAL A 65 12.78 22.95 10.96
C VAL A 65 12.59 21.70 10.11
N LEU A 66 11.50 21.70 9.34
CA LEU A 66 11.19 20.67 8.36
C LEU A 66 11.81 21.04 7.01
N ILE A 67 12.68 20.20 6.47
CA ILE A 67 13.28 20.42 5.14
C ILE A 67 12.27 20.02 4.06
N ARG A 68 12.13 20.85 3.02
CA ARG A 68 11.28 20.57 1.86
C ARG A 68 11.66 19.30 1.08
N ALA A 69 10.70 18.71 0.37
CA ALA A 69 10.91 17.48 -0.41
C ALA A 69 11.97 17.61 -1.52
N HIS A 70 12.19 18.84 -2.00
CA HIS A 70 13.19 19.19 -3.01
C HIS A 70 14.64 19.16 -2.50
N GLY A 71 14.84 19.07 -1.18
CA GLY A 71 16.15 19.14 -0.56
C GLY A 71 16.77 20.54 -0.50
N VAL A 72 17.95 20.55 0.11
CA VAL A 72 18.79 21.73 0.42
C VAL A 72 20.27 21.37 0.20
N GLY A 73 21.10 22.39 0.07
CA GLY A 73 22.56 22.24 -0.08
C GLY A 73 23.26 21.87 1.23
N GLU A 74 24.50 21.42 1.14
CA GLU A 74 25.28 20.96 2.30
C GLU A 74 25.48 22.07 3.36
N GLU A 75 25.69 23.31 2.91
CA GLU A 75 25.85 24.48 3.79
C GLU A 75 24.62 24.77 4.67
N PHE A 76 23.42 24.34 4.25
CA PHE A 76 22.22 24.49 5.07
C PHE A 76 22.34 23.72 6.38
N TYR A 77 22.85 22.49 6.33
CA TYR A 77 23.01 21.64 7.49
C TYR A 77 24.04 22.20 8.47
N LYS A 78 25.15 22.77 7.95
CA LYS A 78 26.17 23.42 8.76
C LYS A 78 25.60 24.63 9.52
N LYS A 79 24.87 25.51 8.81
CA LYS A 79 24.22 26.67 9.44
C LYS A 79 23.18 26.28 10.48
N ALA A 80 22.42 25.24 10.22
CA ALA A 80 21.41 24.77 11.17
C ALA A 80 22.05 24.15 12.43
N ASP A 81 23.19 23.47 12.29
CA ASP A 81 23.99 22.97 13.42
C ASP A 81 24.61 24.11 14.23
N GLU A 82 25.16 25.13 13.57
CA GLU A 82 25.68 26.36 14.20
C GLU A 82 24.61 27.10 15.03
N LEU A 83 23.36 27.09 14.55
CA LEU A 83 22.21 27.67 15.23
C LEU A 83 21.53 26.71 16.24
N ASN A 84 22.08 25.50 16.42
CA ASN A 84 21.54 24.45 17.30
C ASN A 84 20.05 24.13 17.03
N LEU A 85 19.66 24.12 15.76
CA LEU A 85 18.28 23.89 15.32
C LEU A 85 17.98 22.39 15.21
N LYS A 86 16.78 22.00 15.60
CA LYS A 86 16.28 20.63 15.37
C LYS A 86 15.79 20.52 13.92
N ILE A 87 16.37 19.59 13.16
CA ILE A 87 16.03 19.38 11.76
C ILE A 87 15.29 18.06 11.58
N VAL A 88 14.26 18.08 10.74
CA VAL A 88 13.61 16.89 10.20
C VAL A 88 13.72 16.92 8.69
N ASP A 89 14.51 16.02 8.12
CA ASP A 89 14.74 15.99 6.69
C ASP A 89 13.60 15.24 5.95
N LEU A 90 12.78 15.98 5.20
CA LEU A 90 11.71 15.42 4.37
C LEU A 90 12.11 15.33 2.89
N THR A 91 13.40 15.48 2.58
CA THR A 91 13.93 15.35 1.22
C THR A 91 13.54 13.99 0.62
N CYS A 92 13.10 14.01 -0.63
CA CYS A 92 12.77 12.80 -1.36
C CYS A 92 14.01 11.88 -1.45
N PRO A 93 13.90 10.56 -1.18
CA PRO A 93 15.03 9.64 -1.27
C PRO A 93 15.73 9.62 -2.63
N PHE A 94 15.00 9.93 -3.71
CA PHE A 94 15.60 10.06 -5.05
C PHE A 94 16.48 11.30 -5.18
N VAL A 95 16.13 12.40 -4.51
CA VAL A 95 16.93 13.62 -4.47
C VAL A 95 18.18 13.41 -3.61
N ILE A 96 18.06 12.73 -2.47
CA ILE A 96 19.22 12.35 -1.62
C ILE A 96 20.26 11.56 -2.43
N LYS A 97 19.82 10.58 -3.23
CA LYS A 97 20.73 9.83 -4.12
C LYS A 97 21.47 10.72 -5.12
N ILE A 98 20.83 11.78 -5.63
CA ILE A 98 21.49 12.74 -6.53
C ILE A 98 22.56 13.50 -5.76
N HIS A 99 22.26 13.97 -4.55
CA HIS A 99 23.21 14.65 -3.68
C HIS A 99 24.44 13.78 -3.40
N GLU A 100 24.24 12.49 -3.10
CA GLU A 100 25.32 11.52 -2.89
C GLU A 100 26.21 11.35 -4.13
N ILE A 101 25.60 11.15 -5.31
CA ILE A 101 26.34 11.04 -6.58
C ILE A 101 27.17 12.31 -6.83
N VAL A 102 26.54 13.49 -6.69
CA VAL A 102 27.19 14.79 -6.90
C VAL A 102 28.38 14.96 -5.96
N LYS A 103 28.21 14.67 -4.66
CA LYS A 103 29.28 14.75 -3.66
C LYS A 103 30.44 13.80 -3.98
N ILE A 104 30.14 12.53 -4.30
CA ILE A 104 31.14 11.52 -4.63
C ILE A 104 31.98 11.93 -5.84
N TYR A 105 31.33 12.37 -6.94
CA TYR A 105 32.04 12.70 -8.16
C TYR A 105 32.76 14.05 -8.07
N TYR A 106 32.19 15.02 -7.35
CA TYR A 106 32.88 16.28 -7.06
C TYR A 106 34.18 16.02 -6.29
N ASN A 107 34.15 15.18 -5.26
CA ASN A 107 35.34 14.79 -4.49
C ASN A 107 36.37 14.00 -5.31
N LYS A 108 35.93 13.30 -6.37
CA LYS A 108 36.83 12.67 -7.36
C LYS A 108 37.43 13.67 -8.37
N GLY A 109 37.13 14.96 -8.24
CA GLY A 109 37.63 16.03 -9.12
C GLY A 109 36.86 16.20 -10.43
N TYR A 110 35.70 15.56 -10.59
CA TYR A 110 34.85 15.72 -11.76
C TYR A 110 34.15 17.07 -11.72
N LYS A 111 33.93 17.66 -12.90
CA LYS A 111 33.05 18.81 -13.05
C LYS A 111 31.61 18.33 -13.17
N ILE A 112 30.78 18.74 -12.23
CA ILE A 112 29.36 18.39 -12.19
C ILE A 112 28.60 19.19 -13.24
N VAL A 113 27.73 18.51 -13.98
CA VAL A 113 26.77 19.10 -14.91
C VAL A 113 25.37 18.69 -14.46
N ILE A 114 24.53 19.67 -14.11
CA ILE A 114 23.15 19.43 -13.68
C ILE A 114 22.21 19.82 -14.82
N LEU A 115 21.49 18.84 -15.36
CA LEU A 115 20.46 19.06 -16.36
C LEU A 115 19.14 19.41 -15.67
N GLY A 116 18.78 20.69 -15.69
CA GLY A 116 17.67 21.20 -14.92
C GLY A 116 17.51 22.71 -15.05
N LYS A 117 16.45 23.24 -14.44
CA LYS A 117 16.18 24.68 -14.42
C LYS A 117 17.02 25.36 -13.34
N PRO A 118 17.84 26.39 -13.65
CA PRO A 118 18.73 27.03 -12.68
C PRO A 118 18.04 27.63 -11.45
N ASP A 119 16.81 28.11 -11.61
CA ASP A 119 15.98 28.72 -10.57
C ASP A 119 15.22 27.69 -9.71
N HIS A 120 15.34 26.40 -10.00
CA HIS A 120 14.56 25.37 -9.31
C HIS A 120 15.18 25.00 -7.94
N PRO A 121 14.37 24.95 -6.87
CA PRO A 121 14.79 24.53 -5.52
C PRO A 121 15.66 23.28 -5.45
N GLU A 122 15.27 22.23 -6.16
CA GLU A 122 16.00 20.94 -6.20
C GLU A 122 17.37 21.06 -6.87
N VAL A 123 17.47 21.90 -7.91
CA VAL A 123 18.72 22.12 -8.64
C VAL A 123 19.68 22.95 -7.79
N ALA A 124 19.18 23.99 -7.13
CA ALA A 124 19.94 24.76 -6.15
C ALA A 124 20.42 23.88 -4.98
N GLY A 125 19.53 23.04 -4.45
CA GLY A 125 19.86 22.06 -3.40
C GLY A 125 20.98 21.13 -3.85
N THR A 126 20.85 20.53 -5.03
CA THR A 126 21.84 19.63 -5.63
C THR A 126 23.19 20.32 -5.88
N ASN A 127 23.18 21.56 -6.40
CA ASN A 127 24.39 22.33 -6.66
C ASN A 127 25.19 22.61 -5.37
N GLY A 128 24.50 22.79 -4.25
CA GLY A 128 25.11 22.98 -2.94
C GLY A 128 25.93 21.79 -2.43
N TRP A 129 25.84 20.61 -3.06
CA TRP A 129 26.68 19.43 -2.74
C TRP A 129 27.98 19.36 -3.56
N CYS A 130 28.24 20.38 -4.38
CA CYS A 130 29.49 20.56 -5.12
C CYS A 130 30.01 22.01 -5.02
N CYS A 131 29.82 22.62 -3.85
CA CYS A 131 30.20 24.00 -3.54
C CYS A 131 29.68 25.03 -4.55
N ASP A 132 28.45 24.81 -5.03
CA ASP A 132 27.78 25.63 -6.04
C ASP A 132 28.51 25.79 -7.37
N THR A 133 29.45 24.88 -7.67
CA THR A 133 30.30 24.98 -8.86
C THR A 133 29.74 24.24 -10.08
N ALA A 134 28.56 23.61 -10.04
CA ALA A 134 28.07 22.85 -11.18
C ALA A 134 27.80 23.74 -12.41
N LEU A 135 27.95 23.15 -13.60
CA LEU A 135 27.40 23.71 -14.82
C LEU A 135 25.91 23.32 -14.90
N ILE A 136 25.01 24.28 -14.78
CA ILE A 136 23.57 24.03 -14.80
C ILE A 136 22.98 24.45 -16.14
N THR A 137 22.21 23.57 -16.78
CA THR A 137 21.55 23.91 -18.05
C THR A 137 20.31 23.06 -18.33
N ASP A 138 19.35 23.67 -19.02
CA ASP A 138 18.16 23.01 -19.58
C ASP A 138 18.20 22.91 -21.11
N ASN A 139 19.24 23.48 -21.74
CA ASN A 139 19.45 23.49 -23.18
C ASN A 139 20.96 23.42 -23.50
N PHE A 140 21.35 22.47 -24.36
CA PHE A 140 22.72 22.33 -24.82
C PHE A 140 23.27 23.62 -25.46
N ASP A 141 22.45 24.37 -26.21
CA ASP A 141 22.91 25.55 -26.95
C ASP A 141 23.38 26.70 -26.03
N LYS A 142 23.01 26.65 -24.75
CA LYS A 142 23.48 27.60 -23.73
C LYS A 142 24.89 27.28 -23.24
N ILE A 143 25.44 26.11 -23.58
CA ILE A 143 26.79 25.69 -23.21
C ILE A 143 27.77 26.22 -24.26
N ALA A 144 28.41 27.36 -23.98
CA ALA A 144 29.39 27.96 -24.89
C ALA A 144 30.65 27.10 -25.06
N LYS A 145 31.13 26.47 -23.98
CA LYS A 145 32.31 25.59 -23.99
C LYS A 145 32.22 24.58 -22.87
N LEU A 146 32.53 23.31 -23.18
CA LEU A 146 32.62 22.28 -22.16
C LEU A 146 33.90 22.45 -21.32
N PRO A 147 33.85 22.24 -20.00
CA PRO A 147 35.02 22.28 -19.14
C PRO A 147 36.07 21.23 -19.53
N ASP A 148 37.34 21.59 -19.47
CA ASP A 148 38.47 20.67 -19.71
C ASP A 148 38.72 19.76 -18.48
N LYS A 149 37.70 19.01 -18.08
CA LYS A 149 37.71 18.08 -16.93
C LYS A 149 36.83 16.87 -17.23
N ASN A 150 37.02 15.78 -16.50
CA ASN A 150 36.04 14.70 -16.49
C ASN A 150 34.69 15.25 -16.01
N LEU A 151 33.61 14.82 -16.65
CA LEU A 151 32.27 15.35 -16.42
C LEU A 151 31.40 14.29 -15.72
N CYS A 152 30.58 14.73 -14.77
CA CYS A 152 29.52 13.92 -14.18
C CYS A 152 28.18 14.60 -14.44
N ILE A 153 27.35 13.96 -15.26
CA ILE A 153 26.03 14.46 -15.64
C ILE A 153 24.99 13.84 -14.72
N VAL A 154 24.22 14.69 -14.04
CA VAL A 154 22.99 14.34 -13.33
C VAL A 154 21.85 15.18 -13.88
N ALA A 155 20.61 14.76 -13.68
CA ALA A 155 19.41 15.48 -14.06
C ALA A 155 18.50 15.76 -12.86
N GLN A 156 17.79 16.87 -12.90
CA GLN A 156 16.67 17.12 -12.01
C GLN A 156 15.64 15.97 -12.14
N THR A 157 15.07 15.50 -11.03
CA THR A 157 14.15 14.36 -10.98
C THR A 157 12.92 14.54 -11.88
N THR A 158 12.47 15.79 -12.06
CA THR A 158 11.34 16.15 -12.92
C THR A 158 11.72 16.61 -14.32
N PHE A 159 12.97 16.39 -14.76
CA PHE A 159 13.45 16.83 -16.08
C PHE A 159 12.83 16.02 -17.24
N SER A 160 12.93 16.55 -18.45
CA SER A 160 12.39 15.91 -19.65
C SER A 160 13.30 14.78 -20.12
N ASN A 161 12.76 13.58 -20.29
CA ASN A 161 13.53 12.42 -20.76
C ASN A 161 14.13 12.67 -22.16
N GLU A 162 13.36 13.24 -23.09
CA GLU A 162 13.83 13.53 -24.46
C GLU A 162 15.03 14.51 -24.46
N LYS A 163 14.90 15.66 -23.78
CA LYS A 163 15.99 16.64 -23.65
C LYS A 163 17.20 16.04 -22.94
N TYR A 164 16.98 15.21 -21.93
CA TYR A 164 18.07 14.52 -21.24
C TYR A 164 18.90 13.68 -22.19
N GLU A 165 18.27 12.83 -23.01
CA GLU A 165 18.98 11.98 -23.97
C GLU A 165 19.69 12.82 -25.03
N GLU A 166 19.05 13.87 -25.54
CA GLU A 166 19.63 14.79 -26.52
C GLU A 166 20.88 15.49 -25.97
N ILE A 167 20.76 16.15 -24.81
CA ILE A 167 21.83 16.93 -24.20
C ILE A 167 22.98 16.01 -23.77
N SER A 168 22.66 14.86 -23.13
CA SER A 168 23.68 13.90 -22.68
C SER A 168 24.47 13.33 -23.84
N LYS A 169 23.82 13.02 -24.97
CA LYS A 169 24.49 12.55 -26.18
C LYS A 169 25.40 13.63 -26.77
N LYS A 170 24.93 14.88 -26.87
CA LYS A 170 25.74 16.01 -27.36
C LYS A 170 26.97 16.25 -26.49
N ILE A 171 26.82 16.27 -25.16
CA ILE A 171 27.94 16.43 -24.22
C ILE A 171 28.95 15.29 -24.38
N LYS A 172 28.48 14.05 -24.49
CA LYS A 172 29.36 12.88 -24.67
C LYS A 172 30.14 12.93 -25.98
N THR A 173 29.54 13.43 -27.06
CA THR A 173 30.21 13.57 -28.36
C THR A 173 31.23 14.70 -28.39
N LEU A 174 30.98 15.79 -27.66
CA LEU A 174 31.82 17.00 -27.69
C LEU A 174 32.89 17.06 -26.59
N SER A 175 32.84 16.15 -25.61
CA SER A 175 33.83 16.10 -24.53
C SER A 175 34.99 15.18 -24.91
N ASP A 176 36.21 15.70 -24.86
CA ASP A 176 37.45 14.93 -25.03
C ASP A 176 37.90 14.22 -23.74
N LYS A 177 37.09 14.27 -22.68
CA LYS A 177 37.37 13.72 -21.35
C LYS A 177 36.36 12.63 -20.97
N LYS A 178 36.58 11.96 -19.84
CA LYS A 178 35.65 10.93 -19.36
C LYS A 178 34.34 11.58 -18.93
N VAL A 179 33.22 11.10 -19.47
CA VAL A 179 31.86 11.55 -19.11
C VAL A 179 31.10 10.42 -18.44
N GLU A 180 30.77 10.61 -17.17
CA GLU A 180 29.92 9.73 -16.38
C GLU A 180 28.50 10.27 -16.41
N ILE A 181 27.53 9.44 -16.76
CA ILE A 181 26.17 9.87 -17.01
C ILE A 181 25.23 9.09 -16.09
N PHE A 182 24.55 9.81 -15.20
CA PHE A 182 23.57 9.26 -14.27
C PHE A 182 22.17 9.74 -14.64
N LYS A 183 21.34 8.80 -15.08
CA LYS A 183 19.93 9.07 -15.37
C LYS A 183 19.15 9.15 -14.07
N THR A 184 19.09 10.35 -13.50
CA THR A 184 18.47 10.62 -12.19
C THR A 184 17.05 11.16 -12.28
N ILE A 185 16.43 11.14 -13.47
CA ILE A 185 14.99 11.40 -13.64
C ILE A 185 14.21 10.32 -12.88
N CYS A 186 13.25 10.72 -12.05
CA CYS A 186 12.51 9.80 -11.21
C CYS A 186 11.56 8.92 -12.04
N TYR A 187 11.45 7.63 -11.67
CA TYR A 187 10.55 6.69 -12.33
C TYR A 187 9.09 7.17 -12.34
N THR A 188 8.63 7.83 -11.26
CA THR A 188 7.25 8.34 -11.19
C THR A 188 6.98 9.45 -12.20
N THR A 189 8.02 10.23 -12.54
CA THR A 189 7.93 11.25 -13.58
C THR A 189 7.84 10.59 -14.94
N MET A 190 8.67 9.58 -15.22
CA MET A 190 8.64 8.85 -16.49
C MET A 190 7.29 8.18 -16.75
N VAL A 191 6.76 7.44 -15.77
CA VAL A 191 5.46 6.74 -15.89
C VAL A 191 4.32 7.73 -16.16
N ARG A 192 4.28 8.86 -15.44
CA ARG A 192 3.24 9.89 -15.66
C ARG A 192 3.35 10.57 -17.02
N GLN A 193 4.57 10.82 -17.50
CA GLN A 193 4.79 11.41 -18.83
C GLN A 193 4.32 10.48 -19.95
N GLU A 194 4.56 9.18 -19.82
CA GLU A 194 4.06 8.17 -20.76
C GLU A 194 2.54 8.02 -20.69
N GLU A 195 1.99 8.01 -19.47
CA GLU A 195 0.55 7.90 -19.25
C GLU A 195 -0.23 9.11 -19.80
N VAL A 196 0.25 10.34 -19.57
CA VAL A 196 -0.41 11.54 -20.13
C VAL A 196 -0.34 11.56 -21.65
N LYS A 197 0.76 11.07 -22.25
CA LYS A 197 0.89 10.94 -23.71
C LYS A 197 -0.18 10.00 -24.27
N ASN A 198 -0.35 8.82 -23.67
CA ASN A 198 -1.35 7.85 -24.10
C ASN A 198 -2.78 8.36 -23.87
N LEU A 199 -3.03 8.98 -22.70
CA LEU A 199 -4.33 9.54 -22.37
C LEU A 199 -4.71 10.64 -23.37
N ALA A 200 -3.81 11.60 -23.61
CA ALA A 200 -4.05 12.75 -24.47
C ALA A 200 -4.43 12.35 -25.91
N GLY A 201 -3.87 11.25 -26.43
CA GLY A 201 -4.23 10.72 -27.75
C GLY A 201 -5.57 9.97 -27.80
N SER A 202 -6.20 9.70 -26.66
CA SER A 202 -7.42 8.87 -26.55
C SER A 202 -8.67 9.62 -26.09
N VAL A 203 -8.57 10.93 -25.86
CA VAL A 203 -9.63 11.79 -25.31
C VAL A 203 -9.83 13.04 -26.16
N ASP A 204 -10.98 13.71 -26.03
CA ASP A 204 -11.28 14.94 -26.77
C ASP A 204 -10.63 16.18 -26.15
N ALA A 205 -10.45 16.16 -24.83
CA ALA A 205 -9.78 17.20 -24.05
C ALA A 205 -9.05 16.64 -22.84
N VAL A 206 -7.98 17.31 -22.41
CA VAL A 206 -7.18 16.93 -21.23
C VAL A 206 -7.20 18.07 -20.21
N ILE A 207 -7.39 17.72 -18.95
CA ILE A 207 -7.29 18.64 -17.82
C ILE A 207 -6.10 18.21 -16.98
N VAL A 208 -5.15 19.12 -16.83
CA VAL A 208 -3.98 18.95 -15.97
C VAL A 208 -4.20 19.76 -14.71
N ILE A 209 -4.29 19.07 -13.57
CA ILE A 209 -4.54 19.68 -12.26
C ILE A 209 -3.24 19.82 -11.48
N GLY A 210 -2.86 21.05 -11.15
CA GLY A 210 -1.77 21.32 -10.21
C GLY A 210 -1.24 22.74 -10.29
N GLY A 211 -0.42 23.12 -9.31
CA GLY A 211 0.14 24.46 -9.21
C GLY A 211 1.00 24.86 -10.42
N ALA A 212 0.86 26.11 -10.85
CA ALA A 212 1.61 26.66 -12.00
C ALA A 212 3.13 26.67 -11.80
N LYS A 213 3.60 26.71 -10.53
CA LYS A 213 5.03 26.64 -10.17
C LYS A 213 5.62 25.22 -10.28
N SER A 214 4.77 24.19 -10.31
CA SER A 214 5.24 22.79 -10.37
C SER A 214 5.84 22.46 -11.74
N SER A 215 7.15 22.17 -11.76
CA SER A 215 7.85 21.76 -12.98
C SER A 215 7.26 20.49 -13.59
N ASN A 216 6.87 19.52 -12.75
CA ASN A 216 6.22 18.29 -13.21
C ASN A 216 4.85 18.58 -13.83
N THR A 217 4.02 19.42 -13.20
CA THR A 217 2.68 19.75 -13.72
C THR A 217 2.77 20.45 -15.07
N ARG A 218 3.67 21.43 -15.21
CA ARG A 218 3.93 22.10 -16.50
C ARG A 218 4.37 21.12 -17.57
N LYS A 219 5.23 20.16 -17.22
CA LYS A 219 5.69 19.15 -18.19
C LYS A 219 4.56 18.24 -18.66
N LEU A 220 3.66 17.83 -17.76
CA LEU A 220 2.47 17.06 -18.14
C LEU A 220 1.56 17.85 -19.10
N TYR A 221 1.38 19.15 -18.85
CA TYR A 221 0.67 20.05 -19.76
C TYR A 221 1.33 20.14 -21.14
N GLU A 222 2.64 20.38 -21.19
CA GLU A 222 3.40 20.46 -22.45
C GLU A 222 3.29 19.17 -23.27
N ILE A 223 3.39 18.01 -22.61
CA ILE A 223 3.25 16.72 -23.28
C ILE A 223 1.83 16.56 -23.78
N ALA A 224 0.81 16.77 -22.94
CA ALA A 224 -0.58 16.67 -23.34
C ALA A 224 -0.88 17.57 -24.56
N ALA A 225 -0.39 18.82 -24.55
CA ALA A 225 -0.59 19.79 -25.63
C ALA A 225 0.07 19.37 -26.95
N GLY A 226 1.10 18.53 -26.90
CA GLY A 226 1.72 17.94 -28.09
C GLY A 226 0.89 16.85 -28.76
N TYR A 227 -0.04 16.21 -28.04
CA TYR A 227 -0.89 15.12 -28.57
C TYR A 227 -2.37 15.51 -28.67
N ASN A 228 -2.81 16.54 -27.95
CA ASN A 228 -4.18 17.00 -27.93
C ASN A 228 -4.26 18.53 -28.04
N PRO A 229 -5.08 19.10 -28.94
CA PRO A 229 -5.21 20.54 -29.08
C PRO A 229 -6.00 21.20 -27.93
N ASN A 230 -6.76 20.43 -27.15
CA ASN A 230 -7.67 20.91 -26.12
C ASN A 230 -7.14 20.56 -24.72
N VAL A 231 -6.14 21.30 -24.24
CA VAL A 231 -5.54 21.06 -22.91
C VAL A 231 -5.77 22.24 -21.98
N PHE A 232 -6.27 21.96 -20.78
CA PHE A 232 -6.57 22.94 -19.74
C PHE A 232 -5.66 22.70 -18.54
N LEU A 233 -4.85 23.70 -18.18
CA LEU A 233 -4.09 23.70 -16.92
C LEU A 233 -4.88 24.46 -15.87
N ILE A 234 -5.21 23.80 -14.77
CA ILE A 234 -5.94 24.40 -13.64
C ILE A 234 -5.22 24.13 -12.32
N SER A 235 -5.19 25.12 -11.44
CA SER A 235 -4.67 24.94 -10.09
C SER A 235 -5.71 24.30 -9.18
N ASP A 236 -7.00 24.60 -9.38
CA ASP A 236 -8.13 24.15 -8.58
C ASP A 236 -9.45 24.19 -9.39
N SER A 237 -10.56 23.85 -8.75
CA SER A 237 -11.91 23.82 -9.33
C SER A 237 -12.41 25.19 -9.80
N SER A 238 -11.94 26.30 -9.24
CA SER A 238 -12.33 27.65 -9.67
C SER A 238 -11.74 28.01 -11.04
N GLY A 239 -10.59 27.43 -11.40
CA GLY A 239 -9.97 27.57 -12.71
C GLY A 239 -10.73 26.85 -13.84
N LEU A 240 -11.75 26.05 -13.50
CA LEU A 240 -12.49 25.24 -14.46
C LEU A 240 -13.50 26.06 -15.27
N ASN A 241 -13.24 26.25 -16.56
CA ASN A 241 -14.24 26.83 -17.47
C ASN A 241 -15.24 25.76 -17.93
N LYS A 242 -16.35 25.64 -17.19
CA LYS A 242 -17.39 24.63 -17.43
C LYS A 242 -17.96 24.67 -18.86
N GLU A 243 -18.26 25.87 -19.37
CA GLU A 243 -18.84 26.05 -20.70
C GLU A 243 -17.91 25.54 -21.81
N LYS A 244 -16.59 25.75 -21.68
CA LYS A 244 -15.61 25.22 -22.63
C LYS A 244 -15.47 23.70 -22.56
N ILE A 245 -15.73 23.09 -21.42
CA ILE A 245 -15.48 21.65 -21.21
C ILE A 245 -16.70 20.81 -21.57
N LYS A 246 -17.92 21.31 -21.34
CA LYS A 246 -19.20 20.63 -21.66
C LYS A 246 -19.32 20.15 -23.11
N LYS A 247 -18.64 20.80 -24.05
CA LYS A 247 -18.67 20.45 -25.47
C LYS A 247 -17.90 19.17 -25.83
N TYR A 248 -17.06 18.66 -24.93
CA TYR A 248 -16.25 17.46 -25.15
C TYR A 248 -16.96 16.21 -24.60
N ARG A 249 -16.92 15.11 -25.34
CA ARG A 249 -17.58 13.87 -24.91
C ARG A 249 -16.70 13.08 -23.96
N LYS A 250 -15.39 13.06 -24.21
CA LYS A 250 -14.40 12.30 -23.45
C LYS A 250 -13.30 13.21 -22.93
N VAL A 251 -13.20 13.34 -21.60
CA VAL A 251 -12.27 14.25 -20.93
C VAL A 251 -11.28 13.44 -20.10
N GLY A 252 -9.99 13.58 -20.41
CA GLY A 252 -8.91 13.03 -19.61
C GLY A 252 -8.53 13.97 -18.47
N ILE A 253 -8.25 13.45 -17.28
CA ILE A 253 -7.74 14.21 -16.14
C ILE A 253 -6.41 13.62 -15.68
N VAL A 254 -5.42 14.48 -15.49
CA VAL A 254 -4.10 14.13 -14.95
C VAL A 254 -3.75 15.08 -13.81
N LEU A 255 -3.28 14.53 -12.69
CA LEU A 255 -2.79 15.35 -11.59
C LEU A 255 -1.26 15.41 -11.57
N GLY A 256 -0.73 16.58 -11.23
CA GLY A 256 0.68 16.75 -10.91
C GLY A 256 1.12 15.95 -9.69
N ALA A 257 2.43 15.65 -9.61
CA ALA A 257 3.03 14.89 -8.51
C ALA A 257 2.88 15.56 -7.12
N SER A 258 2.57 16.85 -7.10
CA SER A 258 2.37 17.68 -5.90
C SER A 258 0.91 18.03 -5.67
N THR A 259 -0.03 17.43 -6.40
CA THR A 259 -1.46 17.74 -6.31
C THR A 259 -2.16 16.65 -5.48
N PRO A 260 -2.81 16.96 -4.36
CA PRO A 260 -3.58 15.99 -3.58
C PRO A 260 -4.84 15.52 -4.30
N GLU A 261 -5.29 14.32 -3.94
CA GLU A 261 -6.50 13.68 -4.48
C GLU A 261 -7.77 14.49 -4.17
N SER A 262 -7.81 15.22 -3.06
CA SER A 262 -8.92 16.12 -2.72
C SER A 262 -9.21 17.13 -3.83
N GLN A 263 -8.17 17.64 -4.51
CA GLN A 263 -8.36 18.56 -5.65
C GLN A 263 -8.96 17.88 -6.87
N LEU A 264 -8.69 16.58 -7.09
CA LEU A 264 -9.40 15.83 -8.14
C LEU A 264 -10.89 15.76 -7.82
N GLN A 265 -11.22 15.37 -6.58
CA GLN A 265 -12.61 15.21 -6.16
C GLN A 265 -13.39 16.53 -6.25
N GLU A 266 -12.80 17.66 -5.88
CA GLU A 266 -13.42 18.97 -6.06
C GLU A 266 -13.67 19.31 -7.54
N VAL A 267 -12.72 19.01 -8.42
CA VAL A 267 -12.88 19.25 -9.87
C VAL A 267 -13.97 18.35 -10.45
N ILE A 268 -13.98 17.06 -10.10
CA ILE A 268 -15.02 16.11 -10.52
C ILE A 268 -16.38 16.57 -10.01
N GLN A 269 -16.52 16.92 -8.73
CA GLN A 269 -17.78 17.42 -8.18
C GLN A 269 -18.25 18.71 -8.86
N THR A 270 -17.31 19.60 -9.22
CA THR A 270 -17.61 20.84 -9.96
C THR A 270 -18.10 20.56 -11.38
N MET A 271 -17.66 19.45 -11.98
CA MET A 271 -18.13 18.92 -13.25
C MET A 271 -19.49 18.23 -13.12
N GLU A 272 -19.67 17.35 -12.11
CA GLU A 272 -20.87 16.55 -11.82
C GLU A 272 -22.08 17.36 -11.36
N ASN A 273 -21.87 18.51 -10.72
CA ASN A 273 -22.93 19.52 -10.50
C ASN A 273 -23.49 20.08 -11.84
N THR A 274 -23.05 19.55 -12.98
CA THR A 274 -23.76 19.51 -14.25
C THR A 274 -23.99 18.03 -14.59
N GLU A 275 -25.24 17.56 -14.57
CA GLU A 275 -25.63 16.14 -14.75
C GLU A 275 -24.80 15.38 -15.81
N VAL A 276 -23.88 14.50 -15.40
CA VAL A 276 -23.48 13.29 -16.15
C VAL A 276 -22.88 12.23 -15.21
N ASN A 277 -23.26 10.96 -15.43
CA ASN A 277 -22.69 9.75 -14.84
C ASN A 277 -21.17 9.64 -15.01
N VAL A 278 -20.46 9.49 -13.89
CA VAL A 278 -19.06 9.05 -13.86
C VAL A 278 -19.02 7.52 -13.85
N THR A 279 -18.48 6.94 -14.91
CA THR A 279 -18.12 5.52 -14.97
C THR A 279 -16.61 5.36 -14.85
N PRO A 280 -16.10 4.71 -13.79
CA PRO A 280 -14.80 4.07 -13.83
C PRO A 280 -14.94 2.77 -14.62
N GLU A 281 -14.58 2.75 -15.91
CA GLU A 281 -14.58 1.50 -16.68
C GLU A 281 -13.33 0.65 -16.42
N VAL A 282 -13.56 -0.41 -15.65
CA VAL A 282 -12.88 -1.70 -15.80
C VAL A 282 -13.52 -2.40 -16.99
N ASN A 283 -12.78 -2.58 -18.08
CA ASN A 283 -13.22 -3.35 -19.25
C ASN A 283 -13.51 -4.82 -18.88
N THR A 284 -14.76 -5.24 -18.97
CA THR A 284 -15.14 -6.60 -19.37
C THR A 284 -16.36 -6.55 -20.30
N THR A 285 -16.17 -7.02 -21.54
CA THR A 285 -17.17 -7.33 -22.58
C THR A 285 -17.90 -8.68 -22.31
N PRO A 286 -19.04 -9.01 -22.98
CA PRO A 286 -20.37 -8.89 -22.35
C PRO A 286 -21.27 -10.16 -22.46
N GLU A 287 -22.54 -9.98 -22.09
CA GLU A 287 -23.78 -10.79 -22.32
C GLU A 287 -24.23 -11.69 -21.14
N THR A 288 -25.49 -11.69 -20.69
CA THR A 288 -26.74 -11.04 -21.15
C THR A 288 -27.77 -10.99 -20.01
N ALA A 289 -28.57 -9.90 -19.98
CA ALA A 289 -30.00 -9.75 -19.62
C ALA A 289 -30.51 -10.19 -18.22
N THR A 290 -31.41 -9.50 -17.52
CA THR A 290 -32.45 -8.52 -17.91
C THR A 290 -32.86 -7.67 -16.70
N GLU A 291 -33.21 -6.39 -16.96
CA GLU A 291 -34.38 -5.58 -16.52
C GLU A 291 -34.95 -5.74 -15.08
N THR A 292 -35.43 -4.73 -14.35
CA THR A 292 -35.76 -3.29 -14.53
C THR A 292 -36.13 -2.73 -13.13
N VAL A 293 -35.73 -1.50 -12.74
CA VAL A 293 -36.55 -0.25 -12.57
C VAL A 293 -37.61 -0.37 -11.45
N GLU A 294 -37.84 0.49 -10.44
CA GLU A 294 -37.46 1.83 -9.93
C GLU A 294 -37.89 1.80 -8.42
N GLU A 295 -37.39 2.61 -7.48
CA GLU A 295 -37.88 3.97 -7.18
C GLU A 295 -36.95 4.71 -6.19
N THR A 296 -36.69 5.97 -6.56
CA THR A 296 -36.55 7.21 -5.79
C THR A 296 -36.55 7.27 -4.25
N ALA A 297 -35.46 7.87 -3.74
CA ALA A 297 -35.37 9.16 -3.02
C ALA A 297 -36.29 9.52 -1.81
N ALA A 298 -35.60 9.76 -0.69
CA ALA A 298 -35.58 11.01 0.10
C ALA A 298 -36.61 11.32 1.22
N LYS A 299 -36.01 11.65 2.38
CA LYS A 299 -36.30 12.73 3.37
C LYS A 299 -37.25 12.51 4.57
N GLU A 300 -36.64 12.90 5.71
CA GLU A 300 -37.13 13.74 6.81
C GLU A 300 -37.92 13.16 8.00
N VAL A 301 -37.66 13.84 9.12
CA VAL A 301 -37.89 13.55 10.53
C VAL A 301 -39.33 13.84 10.95
N ASN A 302 -39.90 13.03 11.85
CA ASN A 302 -40.92 13.51 12.78
C ASN A 302 -40.99 12.70 14.07
N GLU A 303 -41.16 13.43 15.18
CA GLU A 303 -41.20 12.97 16.56
C GLU A 303 -42.49 12.21 16.94
N ALA A 304 -42.32 11.36 17.96
CA ALA A 304 -43.25 11.01 19.04
C ALA A 304 -44.63 10.38 18.72
N LYS A 305 -44.75 9.09 19.04
CA LYS A 305 -45.90 8.55 19.79
C LYS A 305 -45.46 7.40 20.71
N LYS A 306 -45.61 7.64 22.02
CA LYS A 306 -45.55 6.66 23.10
C LYS A 306 -46.57 5.54 22.83
N TYR A 307 -46.10 4.33 22.61
CA TYR A 307 -46.89 3.12 22.82
C TYR A 307 -46.29 2.39 24.02
N THR A 308 -47.03 2.38 25.12
CA THR A 308 -46.69 1.66 26.34
C THR A 308 -46.87 0.16 26.10
N MET A 309 -45.83 -0.62 26.42
CA MET A 309 -45.71 -2.08 26.23
C MET A 309 -46.78 -2.93 26.96
N ASP A 310 -47.68 -2.30 27.74
CA ASP A 310 -48.70 -2.99 28.53
C ASP A 310 -49.93 -3.44 27.74
N GLU A 311 -50.25 -2.81 26.59
CA GLU A 311 -51.42 -3.19 25.79
C GLU A 311 -51.13 -4.32 24.77
N GLU A 312 -49.87 -4.54 24.38
CA GLU A 312 -49.49 -5.67 23.52
C GLU A 312 -49.27 -6.97 24.31
N MET A 313 -48.86 -6.90 25.58
CA MET A 313 -48.68 -8.10 26.41
C MET A 313 -49.97 -8.87 26.69
N LYS A 314 -51.15 -8.22 26.62
CA LYS A 314 -52.45 -8.87 26.87
C LYS A 314 -53.08 -9.58 25.66
N LYS A 315 -52.51 -9.46 24.46
CA LYS A 315 -52.97 -10.18 23.25
C LYS A 315 -52.15 -11.45 22.92
N LEU A 316 -51.14 -11.78 23.73
CA LEU A 316 -50.21 -12.89 23.48
C LEU A 316 -50.57 -14.22 24.18
N GLU A 317 -51.60 -14.26 25.03
CA GLU A 317 -51.89 -15.47 25.84
C GLU A 317 -52.77 -16.54 25.17
N LYS A 318 -53.21 -16.40 23.91
CA LYS A 318 -54.05 -17.43 23.26
C LYS A 318 -53.76 -17.66 21.77
N LYS A 319 -52.55 -18.11 21.42
CA LYS A 319 -52.28 -18.91 20.20
C LYS A 319 -51.18 -19.96 20.45
N PRO A 320 -51.26 -21.18 19.88
CA PRO A 320 -50.23 -22.20 20.04
C PRO A 320 -48.91 -21.71 19.41
N ARG A 321 -47.82 -21.74 20.19
CA ARG A 321 -46.47 -21.34 19.73
C ARG A 321 -46.02 -22.30 18.63
N GLN A 322 -45.93 -21.82 17.38
CA GLN A 322 -45.24 -22.52 16.31
C GLN A 322 -43.74 -22.59 16.63
N PHE A 323 -43.18 -23.80 16.59
CA PHE A 323 -41.74 -24.02 16.73
C PHE A 323 -40.97 -23.35 15.58
N ARG A 324 -39.80 -22.76 15.88
CA ARG A 324 -38.88 -22.21 14.87
C ARG A 324 -37.63 -23.09 14.76
N ILE A 325 -37.10 -23.27 13.55
CA ILE A 325 -35.81 -23.95 13.33
C ILE A 325 -34.70 -23.13 14.02
N GLY A 326 -33.83 -23.80 14.78
CA GLY A 326 -32.79 -23.18 15.61
C GLY A 326 -33.24 -22.79 17.03
N GLN A 327 -34.51 -22.98 17.38
CA GLN A 327 -35.00 -22.73 18.74
C GLN A 327 -34.53 -23.83 19.70
N VAL A 328 -33.87 -23.44 20.79
CA VAL A 328 -33.57 -24.35 21.90
C VAL A 328 -34.83 -24.52 22.75
N ILE A 329 -35.23 -25.76 22.95
CA ILE A 329 -36.38 -26.15 23.76
C ILE A 329 -35.94 -27.06 24.89
N THR A 330 -36.57 -26.92 26.05
CA THR A 330 -36.41 -27.85 27.16
C THR A 330 -37.50 -28.91 27.05
N ALA A 331 -37.10 -30.19 26.97
CA ALA A 331 -38.00 -31.33 26.93
C ALA A 331 -37.67 -32.28 28.08
N LYS A 332 -38.66 -33.03 28.56
CA LYS A 332 -38.48 -34.07 29.58
C LYS A 332 -38.36 -35.43 28.90
N ILE A 333 -37.45 -36.28 29.36
CA ILE A 333 -37.29 -37.62 28.78
C ILE A 333 -38.48 -38.49 29.20
N SER A 334 -39.29 -38.94 28.25
CA SER A 334 -40.45 -39.81 28.51
C SER A 334 -40.07 -41.29 28.46
N SER A 335 -39.23 -41.71 27.51
CA SER A 335 -38.72 -43.09 27.46
C SER A 335 -37.41 -43.21 26.68
N ALA A 336 -36.65 -44.26 26.98
CA ALA A 336 -35.38 -44.59 26.34
C ALA A 336 -35.49 -45.96 25.65
N THR A 337 -35.24 -46.03 24.34
CA THR A 337 -35.30 -47.26 23.52
C THR A 337 -33.97 -47.48 22.79
N ASP A 338 -33.69 -48.70 22.33
CA ASP A 338 -32.40 -49.07 21.68
C ASP A 338 -32.06 -48.26 20.40
N GLU A 339 -33.02 -47.47 19.91
CA GLU A 339 -32.93 -46.61 18.73
C GLU A 339 -32.87 -45.10 19.07
N GLY A 340 -33.17 -44.67 20.31
CA GLY A 340 -33.18 -43.25 20.67
C GLY A 340 -33.92 -42.89 21.96
N LEU A 341 -34.22 -41.60 22.15
CA LEU A 341 -34.97 -41.05 23.29
C LEU A 341 -36.30 -40.46 22.83
N ALA A 342 -37.41 -40.85 23.45
CA ALA A 342 -38.66 -40.11 23.35
C ALA A 342 -38.65 -38.98 24.38
N VAL A 343 -38.98 -37.76 23.94
CA VAL A 343 -39.01 -36.57 24.80
C VAL A 343 -40.35 -35.85 24.71
N TYR A 344 -40.83 -35.43 25.87
CA TYR A 344 -42.07 -34.71 26.07
C TYR A 344 -41.81 -33.21 26.24
N ILE A 345 -42.47 -32.38 25.43
CA ILE A 345 -42.36 -30.91 25.56
C ILE A 345 -43.51 -30.39 26.45
N PRO A 346 -43.22 -29.81 27.64
CA PRO A 346 -44.25 -29.40 28.60
C PRO A 346 -45.30 -28.42 28.04
N ASN A 347 -44.91 -27.58 27.08
CA ASN A 347 -45.76 -26.51 26.55
C ASN A 347 -46.63 -26.90 25.35
N THR A 348 -46.42 -28.07 24.73
CA THR A 348 -47.16 -28.47 23.51
C THR A 348 -47.83 -29.82 23.60
N LYS A 349 -47.65 -30.56 24.70
CA LYS A 349 -48.16 -31.93 24.91
C LYS A 349 -47.83 -32.91 23.78
N LYS A 350 -46.79 -32.64 22.99
CA LYS A 350 -46.33 -33.51 21.90
C LYS A 350 -45.12 -34.30 22.38
N GLU A 351 -45.15 -35.59 22.08
CA GLU A 351 -44.01 -36.51 22.25
C GLU A 351 -43.25 -36.57 20.93
N ILE A 352 -41.93 -36.39 20.99
CA ILE A 352 -41.05 -36.35 19.83
C ILE A 352 -39.93 -37.35 20.06
N PHE A 353 -39.67 -38.17 19.05
CA PHE A 353 -38.58 -39.13 19.07
C PHE A 353 -37.27 -38.48 18.60
N VAL A 354 -36.20 -38.67 19.37
CA VAL A 354 -34.84 -38.19 19.11
C VAL A 354 -33.97 -39.41 18.82
N ASP A 355 -33.44 -39.49 17.61
CA ASP A 355 -32.58 -40.59 17.20
C ASP A 355 -31.27 -40.60 18.03
N LYS A 356 -30.78 -41.79 18.38
CA LYS A 356 -29.52 -41.98 19.13
C LYS A 356 -28.31 -41.27 18.49
N ASN A 357 -28.32 -41.10 17.16
CA ASN A 357 -27.24 -40.45 16.45
C ASN A 357 -27.21 -38.93 16.66
N GLU A 358 -28.29 -38.31 17.13
CA GLU A 358 -28.44 -36.87 17.35
C GLU A 358 -28.12 -36.45 18.81
N LEU A 359 -27.80 -37.42 19.69
CA LEU A 359 -27.42 -37.24 21.10
C LEU A 359 -25.90 -37.20 21.28
N ILE A 360 -25.40 -36.46 22.28
CA ILE A 360 -23.96 -36.18 22.43
C ILE A 360 -23.13 -37.39 22.87
N LEU A 361 -23.71 -38.32 23.64
CA LEU A 361 -23.02 -39.48 24.22
C LEU A 361 -23.28 -40.75 23.39
N ASP A 362 -22.33 -41.70 23.36
CA ASP A 362 -22.54 -43.03 22.80
C ASP A 362 -23.73 -43.68 23.51
N TYR A 363 -24.88 -43.66 22.85
CA TYR A 363 -26.15 -44.00 23.47
C TYR A 363 -26.15 -45.44 23.98
N LYS A 364 -26.20 -45.60 25.30
CA LYS A 364 -26.54 -46.84 25.98
C LYS A 364 -27.85 -46.65 26.73
N LYS A 365 -28.81 -47.54 26.47
CA LYS A 365 -30.13 -47.56 27.11
C LYS A 365 -30.05 -47.54 28.64
N GLU A 366 -29.01 -48.16 29.19
CA GLU A 366 -28.74 -48.26 30.62
C GLU A 366 -28.43 -46.91 31.28
N ASP A 367 -27.78 -45.97 30.58
CA ASP A 367 -27.34 -44.67 31.14
C ASP A 367 -28.47 -43.62 31.24
N TYR A 368 -29.62 -43.92 30.63
CA TYR A 368 -30.80 -43.06 30.58
C TYR A 368 -32.02 -43.67 31.28
N ALA A 369 -31.94 -44.92 31.75
CA ALA A 369 -33.00 -45.58 32.52
C ALA A 369 -33.27 -44.86 33.86
N ASP A 370 -32.22 -44.34 34.50
CA ASP A 370 -32.30 -43.60 35.77
C ASP A 370 -32.59 -42.09 35.59
N LYS A 371 -32.77 -41.62 34.35
CA LYS A 371 -32.96 -40.20 34.00
C LYS A 371 -34.31 -39.89 33.37
N ILE A 372 -35.28 -40.78 33.54
CA ILE A 372 -36.67 -40.55 33.12
C ILE A 372 -37.23 -39.35 33.89
N ASP A 373 -37.94 -38.46 33.20
CA ASP A 373 -38.45 -37.16 33.69
C ASP A 373 -37.40 -36.05 33.92
N HIS A 374 -36.12 -36.29 33.63
CA HIS A 374 -35.10 -35.22 33.61
C HIS A 374 -35.26 -34.30 32.40
N GLU A 375 -34.94 -33.03 32.61
CA GLU A 375 -34.95 -31.99 31.58
C GLU A 375 -33.69 -32.05 30.71
N ILE A 376 -33.88 -32.15 29.40
CA ILE A 376 -32.85 -32.07 28.38
C ILE A 376 -33.11 -30.87 27.47
N ARG A 377 -32.06 -30.14 27.10
CA ARG A 377 -32.14 -28.99 26.18
C ARG A 377 -31.77 -29.46 24.78
N LEU A 378 -32.68 -29.28 23.83
CA LEU A 378 -32.53 -29.75 22.46
C LEU A 378 -32.85 -28.63 21.48
N MET A 379 -32.13 -28.59 20.35
CA MET A 379 -32.40 -27.60 19.29
C MET A 379 -33.31 -28.21 18.21
N VAL A 380 -34.31 -27.44 17.77
CA VAL A 380 -35.18 -27.83 16.65
C VAL A 380 -34.42 -27.71 15.33
N THR A 381 -34.12 -28.83 14.68
CA THR A 381 -33.37 -28.86 13.39
C THR A 381 -34.28 -28.89 12.16
N LYS A 382 -35.49 -29.46 12.26
CA LYS A 382 -36.48 -29.52 11.17
C LYS A 382 -37.91 -29.33 11.68
N LEU A 383 -38.80 -28.83 10.82
CA LEU A 383 -40.24 -28.71 11.08
C LEU A 383 -40.99 -29.60 10.07
N ASN A 384 -41.86 -30.50 10.58
CA ASN A 384 -42.65 -31.53 9.85
C ASN A 384 -41.86 -32.71 9.23
N PRO A 385 -41.62 -33.82 9.98
CA PRO A 385 -41.77 -33.97 11.43
C PRO A 385 -40.71 -33.18 12.20
N VAL A 386 -41.03 -32.78 13.43
CA VAL A 386 -40.11 -31.99 14.26
C VAL A 386 -38.95 -32.89 14.70
N VAL A 387 -37.74 -32.57 14.25
CA VAL A 387 -36.52 -33.29 14.65
C VAL A 387 -35.75 -32.41 15.63
N LEU A 388 -35.31 -33.02 16.72
CA LEU A 388 -34.55 -32.38 17.78
C LEU A 388 -33.15 -32.97 17.83
N SER A 389 -32.12 -32.14 17.99
CA SER A 389 -30.74 -32.60 18.07
C SER A 389 -29.98 -31.89 19.19
N GLU A 390 -29.27 -32.66 19.99
CA GLU A 390 -28.38 -32.19 21.05
C GLU A 390 -26.99 -31.88 20.49
N LYS A 391 -26.52 -32.70 19.53
CA LYS A 391 -25.27 -32.48 18.78
C LYS A 391 -25.30 -31.19 17.98
N ALA A 392 -26.42 -30.86 17.33
CA ALA A 392 -26.55 -29.62 16.58
C ALA A 392 -26.42 -28.38 17.48
N MET A 393 -26.97 -28.43 18.70
CA MET A 393 -26.85 -27.34 19.69
C MET A 393 -25.41 -27.11 20.13
N VAL A 394 -24.67 -28.19 20.43
CA VAL A 394 -23.26 -28.09 20.86
C VAL A 394 -22.35 -27.67 19.72
N ASN A 395 -22.61 -28.11 18.49
CA ASN A 395 -21.85 -27.68 17.32
C ASN A 395 -22.05 -26.18 17.06
N VAL A 396 -23.27 -25.66 17.17
CA VAL A 396 -23.54 -24.21 17.04
C VAL A 396 -22.88 -23.42 18.17
N LEU A 397 -22.93 -23.88 19.42
CA LEU A 397 -22.29 -23.18 20.54
C LEU A 397 -20.75 -23.19 20.47
N LYS A 398 -20.15 -24.29 20.03
CA LYS A 398 -18.70 -24.36 19.77
C LYS A 398 -18.29 -23.44 18.63
N GLU A 399 -19.05 -23.45 17.55
CA GLU A 399 -18.82 -22.60 16.39
C GLU A 399 -18.94 -21.11 16.74
N GLU A 400 -19.96 -20.71 17.51
CA GLU A 400 -20.10 -19.33 18.00
C GLU A 400 -18.95 -18.89 18.93
N ALA A 401 -18.44 -19.80 19.77
CA ALA A 401 -17.29 -19.52 20.63
C ALA A 401 -16.00 -19.33 19.82
N GLU A 402 -15.76 -20.19 18.84
CA GLU A 402 -14.61 -20.07 17.94
C GLU A 402 -14.66 -18.78 17.09
N ILE A 403 -15.84 -18.39 16.62
CA ILE A 403 -16.02 -17.16 15.84
C ILE A 403 -15.70 -15.92 16.68
N LYS A 404 -16.04 -15.91 17.97
CA LYS A 404 -15.66 -14.82 18.90
C LYS A 404 -14.15 -14.78 19.14
N GLU A 405 -13.48 -15.92 19.21
CA GLU A 405 -12.02 -15.95 19.31
C GLU A 405 -11.33 -15.46 18.02
N ILE A 406 -11.91 -15.78 16.86
CA ILE A 406 -11.46 -15.30 15.55
C ILE A 406 -11.62 -13.77 15.44
N GLU A 407 -12.73 -13.22 15.91
CA GLU A 407 -12.95 -11.77 16.01
C GLU A 407 -11.92 -11.10 16.93
N GLY A 408 -11.50 -11.77 18.01
CA GLY A 408 -10.43 -11.34 18.90
C GLY A 408 -9.02 -11.39 18.30
N GLY A 409 -8.87 -11.79 17.04
CA GLY A 409 -7.60 -11.79 16.32
C GLY A 409 -6.85 -13.12 16.32
N LYS A 410 -7.50 -14.23 16.69
CA LYS A 410 -6.95 -15.59 16.55
C LYS A 410 -6.78 -15.94 15.07
N VAL A 411 -5.67 -16.58 14.73
CA VAL A 411 -5.43 -17.11 13.37
C VAL A 411 -6.21 -18.40 13.20
N PHE A 412 -6.91 -18.53 12.07
CA PHE A 412 -7.68 -19.72 11.72
C PHE A 412 -7.34 -20.21 10.31
N GLU A 413 -7.64 -21.47 10.02
CA GLU A 413 -7.37 -22.10 8.73
C GLU A 413 -8.69 -22.30 7.98
N ALA A 414 -8.77 -21.83 6.73
CA ALA A 414 -9.96 -21.99 5.90
C ALA A 414 -9.59 -22.58 4.53
N GLU A 415 -10.42 -23.51 4.06
CA GLU A 415 -10.28 -24.13 2.74
C GLU A 415 -10.97 -23.27 1.67
N VAL A 416 -10.22 -22.88 0.66
CA VAL A 416 -10.71 -22.08 -0.47
C VAL A 416 -11.56 -22.96 -1.37
N LYS A 417 -12.83 -22.59 -1.55
CA LYS A 417 -13.76 -23.33 -2.40
C LYS A 417 -13.88 -22.73 -3.79
N GLU A 418 -13.94 -21.40 -3.87
CA GLU A 418 -14.23 -20.69 -5.11
C GLU A 418 -13.39 -19.43 -5.24
N VAL A 419 -13.21 -18.98 -6.48
CA VAL A 419 -12.49 -17.76 -6.83
C VAL A 419 -13.49 -16.80 -7.47
N ASN A 420 -13.53 -15.57 -6.96
CA ASN A 420 -14.28 -14.48 -7.57
C ASN A 420 -13.34 -13.42 -8.15
N LYS A 421 -13.87 -12.57 -9.03
CA LYS A 421 -13.11 -11.49 -9.70
C LYS A 421 -12.38 -10.53 -8.73
N GLY A 422 -12.77 -10.49 -7.45
CA GLY A 422 -12.16 -9.65 -6.41
C GLY A 422 -11.34 -10.38 -5.33
N GLY A 423 -11.29 -11.72 -5.32
CA GLY A 423 -10.67 -12.47 -4.21
C GLY A 423 -11.04 -13.94 -4.14
N LEU A 424 -10.60 -14.61 -3.07
CA LEU A 424 -10.90 -16.02 -2.79
C LEU A 424 -12.09 -16.12 -1.82
N ILE A 425 -12.97 -17.09 -2.06
CA ILE A 425 -14.03 -17.47 -1.12
C ILE A 425 -13.63 -18.81 -0.50
N ALA A 426 -13.43 -18.78 0.81
CA ALA A 426 -13.20 -19.95 1.64
C ALA A 426 -14.41 -20.20 2.55
N LYS A 427 -14.53 -21.42 3.06
CA LYS A 427 -15.60 -21.77 4.02
C LYS A 427 -14.97 -22.16 5.35
N TYR A 428 -15.48 -21.58 6.44
CA TYR A 428 -15.13 -21.96 7.81
C TYR A 428 -16.42 -22.29 8.55
N GLY A 429 -16.70 -23.59 8.72
CA GLY A 429 -17.96 -24.06 9.32
C GLY A 429 -19.20 -23.59 8.54
N SER A 430 -20.07 -22.82 9.19
CA SER A 430 -21.28 -22.19 8.64
C SER A 430 -21.04 -20.81 8.02
N TYR A 431 -19.84 -20.25 8.16
CA TYR A 431 -19.49 -18.90 7.69
C TYR A 431 -18.75 -18.92 6.34
N ASN A 432 -19.06 -17.93 5.50
CA ASN A 432 -18.33 -17.66 4.25
C ASN A 432 -17.19 -16.68 4.53
N VAL A 433 -15.96 -17.08 4.22
CA VAL A 433 -14.75 -16.29 4.42
C VAL A 433 -14.35 -15.67 3.08
N PHE A 434 -14.38 -14.35 2.98
CA PHE A 434 -13.95 -13.60 1.81
C PHE A 434 -12.53 -13.05 2.03
N ILE A 435 -11.63 -13.36 1.09
CA ILE A 435 -10.22 -12.97 1.13
C ILE A 435 -9.94 -12.10 -0.10
N PRO A 436 -9.78 -10.78 0.04
CA PRO A 436 -9.46 -9.90 -1.08
C PRO A 436 -8.14 -10.30 -1.76
N SER A 437 -8.05 -10.16 -3.08
CA SER A 437 -6.85 -10.56 -3.85
C SER A 437 -5.55 -9.85 -3.40
N SER A 438 -5.66 -8.61 -2.93
CA SER A 438 -4.55 -7.81 -2.37
C SER A 438 -4.10 -8.28 -0.98
N GLN A 439 -4.87 -9.13 -0.32
CA GLN A 439 -4.66 -9.60 1.05
C GLN A 439 -4.19 -11.06 1.11
N ILE A 440 -3.90 -11.70 -0.04
CA ILE A 440 -3.46 -13.10 -0.11
C ILE A 440 -1.94 -13.23 0.09
N ARG A 441 -1.13 -12.35 -0.53
CA ARG A 441 0.34 -12.37 -0.41
C ARG A 441 0.94 -10.97 -0.50
N ILE A 442 2.18 -10.84 -0.05
CA ILE A 442 3.03 -9.65 -0.27
C ILE A 442 3.49 -9.67 -1.75
N GLY A 443 2.62 -9.27 -2.67
CA GLY A 443 2.89 -9.25 -4.12
C GLY A 443 1.64 -9.52 -4.97
N TYR A 444 1.74 -9.30 -6.29
CA TYR A 444 0.62 -9.54 -7.20
C TYR A 444 0.49 -11.04 -7.51
N VAL A 445 -0.68 -11.61 -7.23
CA VAL A 445 -1.00 -13.01 -7.56
C VAL A 445 -1.52 -13.04 -9.00
N LYS A 446 -0.71 -13.59 -9.93
CA LYS A 446 -1.08 -13.71 -11.35
C LYS A 446 -2.19 -14.74 -11.60
N ASP A 447 -2.25 -15.80 -10.81
CA ASP A 447 -3.24 -16.89 -10.95
C ASP A 447 -3.91 -17.19 -9.60
N LEU A 448 -5.20 -16.84 -9.46
CA LEU A 448 -6.00 -17.11 -8.26
C LEU A 448 -6.51 -18.55 -8.20
N ASP A 449 -6.67 -19.21 -9.35
CA ASP A 449 -7.21 -20.57 -9.47
C ASP A 449 -6.34 -21.64 -8.80
N LYS A 450 -5.04 -21.37 -8.64
CA LYS A 450 -4.08 -22.26 -7.97
C LYS A 450 -4.31 -22.41 -6.47
N TYR A 451 -5.23 -21.63 -5.90
CA TYR A 451 -5.56 -21.65 -4.49
C TYR A 451 -6.86 -22.40 -4.20
N ILE A 452 -7.63 -22.80 -5.21
CA ILE A 452 -8.82 -23.65 -5.04
C ILE A 452 -8.38 -25.00 -4.42
N GLY A 453 -9.08 -25.42 -3.36
CA GLY A 453 -8.80 -26.66 -2.62
C GLY A 453 -7.58 -26.60 -1.69
N LYS A 454 -6.97 -25.43 -1.48
CA LYS A 454 -5.91 -25.26 -0.48
C LYS A 454 -6.43 -24.64 0.80
N THR A 455 -5.90 -25.08 1.92
CA THR A 455 -6.09 -24.46 3.23
C THR A 455 -5.13 -23.28 3.39
N LEU A 456 -5.68 -22.11 3.71
CA LEU A 456 -4.90 -20.90 3.97
C LEU A 456 -5.05 -20.50 5.44
N ARG A 457 -3.94 -20.08 6.04
CA ARG A 457 -3.89 -19.44 7.36
C ARG A 457 -4.29 -17.98 7.22
N LEU A 458 -5.32 -17.57 7.95
CA LEU A 458 -5.98 -16.28 7.79
C LEU A 458 -6.22 -15.64 9.16
N LYS A 459 -6.18 -14.31 9.18
CA LYS A 459 -6.60 -13.51 10.33
C LYS A 459 -7.83 -12.70 9.94
N ALA A 460 -8.86 -12.71 10.77
CA ALA A 460 -10.07 -11.93 10.50
C ALA A 460 -9.78 -10.43 10.63
N GLU A 461 -10.22 -9.66 9.64
CA GLU A 461 -10.28 -8.19 9.69
C GLU A 461 -11.67 -7.72 10.11
N LYS A 462 -12.72 -8.45 9.70
CA LYS A 462 -14.11 -8.11 10.02
C LYS A 462 -14.97 -9.37 10.08
N VAL A 463 -15.83 -9.48 11.09
CA VAL A 463 -16.80 -10.58 11.24
C VAL A 463 -18.21 -10.00 11.23
N GLU A 464 -19.07 -10.45 10.31
CA GLU A 464 -20.49 -10.08 10.24
C GLU A 464 -21.37 -11.28 10.62
N THR A 465 -21.75 -11.35 11.90
CA THR A 465 -22.56 -12.44 12.46
C THR A 465 -23.96 -12.54 11.84
N ARG A 466 -24.55 -11.42 11.39
CA ARG A 466 -25.90 -11.40 10.79
C ARG A 466 -25.95 -11.97 9.38
N ARG A 467 -24.86 -11.88 8.62
CA ARG A 467 -24.76 -12.35 7.22
C ARG A 467 -23.92 -13.62 7.07
N HIS A 468 -23.45 -14.19 8.19
CA HIS A 468 -22.54 -15.33 8.22
C HIS A 468 -21.31 -15.12 7.30
N GLN A 469 -20.71 -13.93 7.35
CA GLN A 469 -19.59 -13.55 6.51
C GLN A 469 -18.39 -13.08 7.34
N ILE A 470 -17.19 -13.54 6.98
CA ILE A 470 -15.91 -13.14 7.59
C ILE A 470 -15.04 -12.56 6.48
N VAL A 471 -14.46 -11.38 6.68
CA VAL A 471 -13.42 -10.82 5.81
C VAL A 471 -12.08 -11.09 6.48
N ALA A 472 -11.16 -11.73 5.78
CA ALA A 472 -9.89 -12.16 6.35
C ALA A 472 -8.69 -11.88 5.43
N SER A 473 -7.52 -11.70 6.05
CA SER A 473 -6.25 -11.40 5.37
C SER A 473 -5.17 -12.42 5.74
N GLN A 474 -4.48 -12.92 4.71
CA GLN A 474 -3.27 -13.74 4.84
C GLN A 474 -2.01 -12.87 4.87
N ARG A 475 -2.06 -11.67 4.28
CA ARG A 475 -0.92 -10.76 4.16
C ARG A 475 -0.37 -10.33 5.52
N VAL A 476 -1.24 -10.09 6.50
CA VAL A 476 -0.84 -9.69 7.86
C VAL A 476 0.07 -10.74 8.52
N ILE A 477 -0.20 -12.02 8.29
CA ILE A 477 0.61 -13.13 8.84
C ILE A 477 1.96 -13.18 8.12
N LEU A 478 1.97 -13.09 6.79
CA LEU A 478 3.20 -13.10 6.01
C LEU A 478 4.09 -11.89 6.28
N GLU A 479 3.50 -10.72 6.56
CA GLU A 479 4.23 -9.50 6.94
C GLU A 479 4.84 -9.65 8.33
N ALA A 480 4.11 -10.22 9.29
CA ALA A 480 4.63 -10.51 10.62
C ALA A 480 5.77 -11.53 10.59
N GLU A 481 5.63 -12.64 9.86
CA GLU A 481 6.69 -13.65 9.71
C GLU A 481 7.93 -13.08 9.00
N LYS A 482 7.74 -12.21 8.00
CA LYS A 482 8.84 -11.54 7.32
C LYS A 482 9.56 -10.58 8.27
N ALA A 483 8.82 -9.79 9.03
CA ALA A 483 9.37 -8.86 10.02
C ALA A 483 10.15 -9.62 11.11
N GLU A 484 9.65 -10.76 11.58
CA GLU A 484 10.34 -11.61 12.55
C GLU A 484 11.63 -12.21 11.96
N ARG A 485 11.61 -12.69 10.71
CA ARG A 485 12.83 -13.14 10.01
C ARG A 485 13.84 -12.03 9.81
N GLU A 486 13.38 -10.82 9.48
CA GLU A 486 14.24 -9.64 9.34
C GLU A 486 14.80 -9.19 10.69
N ALA A 487 14.04 -9.28 11.78
CA ALA A 487 14.50 -9.01 13.14
C ALA A 487 15.57 -10.03 13.59
N ILE A 488 15.32 -11.33 13.41
CA ILE A 488 16.29 -12.40 13.69
C ILE A 488 17.54 -12.21 12.81
N ARG A 489 17.37 -11.85 11.54
CA ARG A 489 18.49 -11.55 10.65
C ARG A 489 19.28 -10.34 11.14
N LYS A 490 18.61 -9.29 11.62
CA LYS A 490 19.25 -8.09 12.15
C LYS A 490 20.01 -8.38 13.44
N GLU A 491 19.45 -9.17 14.36
CA GLU A 491 20.15 -9.63 15.57
C GLU A 491 21.36 -10.51 15.22
N LYS A 492 21.23 -11.41 14.23
CA LYS A 492 22.37 -12.20 13.75
C LYS A 492 23.44 -11.33 13.07
N ILE A 493 23.05 -10.31 12.31
CA ILE A 493 23.96 -9.31 11.74
C ILE A 493 24.69 -8.60 12.87
N GLU A 494 23.97 -8.10 13.85
CA GLU A 494 24.54 -7.33 14.95
C GLU A 494 25.48 -8.19 15.82
N ALA A 495 25.12 -9.44 16.09
CA ALA A 495 26.01 -10.41 16.74
C ALA A 495 27.26 -10.74 15.89
N PHE A 496 27.10 -10.92 14.58
CA PHE A 496 28.20 -11.21 13.67
C PHE A 496 29.18 -10.03 13.55
N PHE A 497 28.68 -8.80 13.40
CA PHE A 497 29.49 -7.58 13.35
C PHE A 497 30.14 -7.24 14.71
N ASN A 498 29.51 -7.59 15.84
CA ASN A 498 30.14 -7.42 17.16
C ASN A 498 31.27 -8.42 17.43
N THR A 499 31.27 -9.57 16.75
CA THR A 499 32.26 -10.64 16.98
C THR A 499 33.44 -10.55 16.01
N ILE A 500 33.33 -9.75 14.95
CA ILE A 500 34.30 -9.71 13.86
C ILE A 500 35.09 -8.42 13.87
N GLN A 501 36.42 -8.54 13.78
CA GLN A 501 37.34 -7.42 13.64
C GLN A 501 38.08 -7.47 12.30
N LEU A 502 38.53 -6.31 11.84
CA LEU A 502 39.38 -6.19 10.65
C LEU A 502 40.66 -7.02 10.84
N GLY A 503 40.89 -7.97 9.94
CA GLY A 503 42.02 -8.88 9.98
C GLY A 503 41.72 -10.28 10.54
N ASP A 504 40.50 -10.55 11.02
CA ASP A 504 40.12 -11.88 11.47
C ASP A 504 40.03 -12.87 10.30
N VAL A 505 40.34 -14.14 10.61
CA VAL A 505 40.20 -15.26 9.68
C VAL A 505 38.86 -15.94 9.93
N VAL A 506 38.02 -15.98 8.90
CA VAL A 506 36.69 -16.58 8.93
C VAL A 506 36.60 -17.73 7.94
N ILE A 507 35.86 -18.77 8.32
CA ILE A 507 35.59 -19.91 7.44
C ILE A 507 34.41 -19.52 6.55
N GLY A 508 34.61 -19.62 5.24
CA GLY A 508 33.63 -19.23 4.25
C GLY A 508 33.49 -20.26 3.13
N THR A 509 32.29 -20.36 2.58
CA THR A 509 31.97 -21.27 1.48
C THR A 509 31.64 -20.48 0.21
N PRO A 510 32.40 -20.58 -0.90
CA PRO A 510 32.07 -19.92 -2.15
C PRO A 510 30.74 -20.43 -2.72
N VAL A 511 29.77 -19.54 -2.86
CA VAL A 511 28.42 -19.85 -3.37
C VAL A 511 28.28 -19.51 -4.85
N ARG A 512 28.97 -18.47 -5.32
CA ARG A 512 28.97 -18.06 -6.73
C ARG A 512 30.25 -17.33 -7.11
N PHE A 513 30.65 -17.43 -8.37
CA PHE A 513 31.75 -16.67 -8.94
C PHE A 513 31.24 -15.56 -9.87
N ALA A 514 31.97 -14.45 -9.92
CA ALA A 514 31.78 -13.34 -10.83
C ALA A 514 33.13 -12.93 -11.43
N GLU A 515 33.12 -12.18 -12.53
CA GLU A 515 34.35 -11.77 -13.24
C GLU A 515 35.32 -10.93 -12.37
N PHE A 516 34.81 -10.29 -11.31
CA PHE A 516 35.58 -9.45 -10.39
C PHE A 516 35.87 -10.13 -9.03
N GLY A 517 35.41 -11.36 -8.79
CA GLY A 517 35.65 -12.04 -7.51
C GLY A 517 34.72 -13.22 -7.21
N ALA A 518 34.92 -13.84 -6.05
CA ALA A 518 34.08 -14.91 -5.52
C ALA A 518 33.15 -14.39 -4.42
N PHE A 519 31.88 -14.77 -4.45
CA PHE A 519 30.97 -14.55 -3.33
C PHE A 519 31.02 -15.74 -2.41
N VAL A 520 31.40 -15.48 -1.16
CA VAL A 520 31.66 -16.47 -0.13
C VAL A 520 30.62 -16.28 0.97
N SER A 521 29.88 -17.32 1.28
CA SER A 521 28.98 -17.33 2.43
C SER A 521 29.78 -17.60 3.71
N VAL A 522 29.81 -16.63 4.61
CA VAL A 522 30.43 -16.74 5.94
C VAL A 522 29.31 -16.64 6.97
N ASN A 523 29.04 -17.72 7.72
CA ASN A 523 27.97 -17.76 8.74
C ASN A 523 26.58 -17.27 8.26
N GLY A 524 26.26 -17.43 6.97
CA GLY A 524 25.00 -16.99 6.37
C GLY A 524 25.01 -15.56 5.80
N PHE A 525 26.17 -14.91 5.74
CA PHE A 525 26.38 -13.61 5.09
C PHE A 525 27.14 -13.75 3.78
N ASP A 526 26.69 -13.04 2.74
CA ASP A 526 27.35 -13.01 1.44
C ASP A 526 28.52 -11.99 1.48
N CYS A 527 29.74 -12.49 1.61
CA CYS A 527 30.97 -11.70 1.56
C CYS A 527 31.57 -11.76 0.14
N LEU A 528 32.24 -10.69 -0.29
CA LEU A 528 32.93 -10.65 -1.58
C LEU A 528 34.44 -10.81 -1.38
N ALA A 529 35.02 -11.84 -1.98
CA ALA A 529 36.47 -11.99 -2.14
C ALA A 529 36.86 -11.46 -3.53
N HIS A 530 37.55 -10.32 -3.57
CA HIS A 530 37.97 -9.69 -4.83
C HIS A 530 39.05 -10.51 -5.53
N ILE A 531 39.04 -10.55 -6.86
CA ILE A 531 39.92 -11.42 -7.65
C ILE A 531 41.42 -11.13 -7.45
N SER A 532 41.78 -9.88 -7.12
CA SER A 532 43.15 -9.48 -6.81
C SER A 532 43.70 -10.10 -5.52
N ASP A 533 42.81 -10.47 -4.60
CA ASP A 533 43.17 -10.91 -3.25
C ASP A 533 43.10 -12.44 -3.12
N LEU A 534 42.68 -13.14 -4.19
CA LEU A 534 42.60 -14.60 -4.24
C LEU A 534 43.95 -15.28 -4.49
N SER A 535 44.92 -14.59 -5.12
CA SER A 535 46.22 -15.19 -5.44
C SER A 535 47.35 -14.16 -5.50
N TRP A 536 48.49 -14.51 -4.90
CA TRP A 536 49.74 -13.75 -4.95
C TRP A 536 50.34 -13.63 -6.34
N THR A 537 50.03 -14.56 -7.26
CA THR A 537 50.53 -14.55 -8.64
C THR A 537 49.56 -13.88 -9.62
N GLY A 538 48.46 -13.32 -9.13
CA GLY A 538 47.36 -12.84 -9.94
C GLY A 538 46.50 -13.98 -10.46
N CYS A 539 45.18 -13.76 -10.53
CA CYS A 539 44.21 -14.72 -11.02
C CYS A 539 43.21 -13.99 -11.93
N THR A 540 42.87 -14.61 -13.06
CA THR A 540 41.88 -14.08 -14.01
C THR A 540 40.50 -14.72 -13.86
N ASN A 541 40.40 -15.88 -13.20
CA ASN A 541 39.12 -16.52 -12.92
C ASN A 541 39.11 -17.12 -11.51
N PRO A 542 38.19 -16.71 -10.62
CA PRO A 542 38.11 -17.24 -9.24
C PRO A 542 37.99 -18.77 -9.16
N ALA A 543 37.46 -19.41 -10.21
CA ALA A 543 37.34 -20.86 -10.32
C ALA A 543 38.69 -21.61 -10.41
N ASP A 544 39.79 -20.91 -10.72
CA ASP A 544 41.13 -21.50 -10.79
C ASP A 544 41.75 -21.73 -9.39
N VAL A 545 41.20 -21.07 -8.37
CA VAL A 545 41.73 -21.06 -6.99
C VAL A 545 40.71 -21.60 -5.99
N LEU A 546 39.42 -21.40 -6.23
CA LEU A 546 38.34 -21.79 -5.33
C LEU A 546 37.36 -22.76 -6.01
N GLU A 547 36.90 -23.74 -5.24
CA GLU A 547 35.80 -24.63 -5.62
C GLU A 547 34.48 -24.14 -5.00
N LEU A 548 33.38 -24.24 -5.75
CA LEU A 548 32.04 -23.95 -5.22
C LEU A 548 31.66 -24.97 -4.14
N ASN A 549 30.99 -24.49 -3.08
CA ASN A 549 30.51 -25.28 -1.95
C ASN A 549 31.58 -25.97 -1.10
N LYS A 550 32.84 -25.53 -1.18
CA LYS A 550 33.93 -26.02 -0.34
C LYS A 550 34.35 -24.95 0.68
N GLU A 551 34.68 -25.38 1.89
CA GLU A 551 35.08 -24.46 2.96
C GLU A 551 36.53 -24.03 2.78
N TYR A 552 36.76 -22.73 2.85
CA TYR A 552 38.10 -22.11 2.84
C TYR A 552 38.19 -21.05 3.93
N GLU A 553 39.41 -20.81 4.40
CA GLU A 553 39.71 -19.74 5.35
C GLU A 553 39.95 -18.42 4.58
N PHE A 554 39.19 -17.38 4.93
CA PHE A 554 39.29 -16.04 4.34
C PHE A 554 39.65 -15.02 5.41
N LYS A 555 40.52 -14.07 5.07
CA LYS A 555 40.84 -12.96 5.95
C LYS A 555 39.99 -11.74 5.63
N ILE A 556 39.44 -11.10 6.65
CA ILE A 556 38.60 -9.90 6.49
C ILE A 556 39.49 -8.70 6.26
N LEU A 557 39.50 -8.20 5.02
CA LEU A 557 40.28 -7.02 4.61
C LEU A 557 39.53 -5.71 4.83
N LYS A 558 38.19 -5.75 4.74
CA LYS A 558 37.33 -4.59 4.88
C LYS A 558 35.94 -5.01 5.36
N ILE A 559 35.30 -4.17 6.18
CA ILE A 559 33.92 -4.32 6.65
C ILE A 559 33.17 -3.07 6.16
N ASP A 560 32.14 -3.24 5.33
CA ASP A 560 31.31 -2.17 4.75
C ASP A 560 29.84 -2.33 5.14
#